data_AF-A0A959PII2-F1
#
_entry.id   AF-A0A959PII2-F1
#
_cell.length_a   1.000
_cell.length_b   1.000
_cell.length_c   1.000
_cell.angle_alpha   90.00
_cell.angle_beta   90.00
_cell.angle_gamma   90.00
#
_symmetry.space_group_name_H-M   'P 1'
#
loop_
_entity.id
_entity.type
_entity.pdbx_description
1 polymer ?
#
loop_
_entity_poly.entity_id
_entity_poly.type
_entity_poly.pdbx_seq_one_letter_code
_entity_poly.pdbx_strand_id
1 'polypeptide(L)'
;MRIINYLADLLYRHQKKLEIIAIFLLFLTISFRFTNFKTVWLWSDKTYIAVILVLLLISTALIWIKIEKKKTNDLITLIKNETFATKPKTENQLEKLSARQKQVFDLIVVGKSNKEIMDELCIELSTLKTHINKIYKILEIKSRQQIKKLKNMDN
;
A
#
# COMPACT_ATOMS: atom_id res chain seq x y z
N MET A 1 -8.19 -22.26 12.37
CA MET A 1 -8.03 -20.90 11.77
C MET A 1 -9.06 -19.88 12.27
N ARG A 2 -10.36 -20.22 12.38
CA ARG A 2 -11.41 -19.29 12.88
C ARG A 2 -11.20 -18.77 14.32
N ILE A 3 -10.79 -19.63 15.25
CA ILE A 3 -10.60 -19.25 16.67
C ILE A 3 -9.45 -18.26 16.84
N ILE A 4 -8.36 -18.43 16.08
CA ILE A 4 -7.20 -17.53 16.09
C ILE A 4 -7.59 -16.16 15.55
N ASN A 5 -8.39 -16.12 14.48
CA ASN A 5 -8.88 -14.87 13.91
C ASN A 5 -9.89 -14.17 14.84
N TYR A 6 -10.74 -14.93 15.54
CA TYR A 6 -11.67 -14.40 16.54
C TYR A 6 -10.92 -13.81 17.75
N LEU A 7 -9.92 -14.52 18.27
CA LEU A 7 -9.06 -14.02 19.34
C LEU A 7 -8.29 -12.78 18.91
N ALA A 8 -7.77 -12.75 17.68
CA ALA A 8 -7.10 -11.58 17.13
C ALA A 8 -8.03 -10.38 17.00
N ASP A 9 -9.28 -10.58 16.58
CA ASP A 9 -10.28 -9.51 16.46
C ASP A 9 -10.76 -9.00 17.84
N LEU A 10 -10.91 -9.92 18.81
CA LEU A 10 -11.23 -9.58 20.20
C LEU A 10 -10.11 -8.76 20.86
N LEU A 11 -8.85 -9.20 20.68
CA LEU A 11 -7.64 -8.47 21.13
C LEU A 11 -7.53 -7.10 20.47
N TYR A 12 -7.84 -7.01 19.17
CA TYR A 12 -7.79 -5.75 18.42
C TYR A 12 -8.84 -4.74 18.93
N ARG A 13 -10.08 -5.19 19.14
CA ARG A 13 -11.16 -4.34 19.68
C ARG A 13 -10.85 -3.78 21.07
N HIS A 14 -10.03 -4.49 21.84
CA HIS A 14 -9.64 -4.12 23.20
C HIS A 14 -8.19 -3.64 23.30
N GLN A 15 -7.50 -3.39 22.18
CA GLN A 15 -6.08 -3.01 22.13
C GLN A 15 -5.77 -1.78 23.00
N LYS A 16 -6.60 -0.73 22.92
CA LYS A 16 -6.50 0.47 23.77
C LYS A 16 -6.64 0.16 25.27
N LYS A 17 -7.49 -0.82 25.64
CA LYS A 17 -7.67 -1.23 27.04
C LYS A 17 -6.50 -2.07 27.54
N LEU A 18 -5.90 -2.89 26.67
CA LEU A 18 -4.71 -3.68 26.98
C LEU A 18 -3.47 -2.80 27.21
N GLU A 19 -3.30 -1.72 26.46
CA GLU A 19 -2.25 -0.72 26.70
C GLU A 19 -2.37 -0.09 28.09
N ILE A 20 -3.59 0.30 28.48
CA ILE A 20 -3.84 0.90 29.80
C ILE A 20 -3.54 -0.10 30.93
N ILE A 21 -3.90 -1.38 30.76
CA ILE A 21 -3.61 -2.43 31.74
C ILE A 21 -2.09 -2.70 31.83
N ALA A 22 -1.38 -2.72 30.70
CA ALA A 22 0.07 -2.90 30.69
C ALA A 22 0.80 -1.74 31.38
N ILE A 23 0.36 -0.49 31.15
CA ILE A 23 0.87 0.69 31.82
C ILE A 23 0.54 0.65 33.33
N PHE A 24 -0.67 0.25 33.70
CA PHE A 24 -1.06 0.10 35.10
C PHE A 24 -0.22 -0.95 35.84
N LEU A 25 0.05 -2.09 35.19
CA LEU A 25 0.94 -3.12 35.73
C LEU A 25 2.38 -2.62 35.88
N LEU A 26 2.88 -1.82 34.93
CA LEU A 26 4.18 -1.14 35.02
C LEU A 26 4.27 -0.23 36.25
N PHE A 27 3.25 0.57 36.51
CA PHE A 27 3.21 1.41 37.72
C PHE A 27 3.23 0.56 39.00
N LEU A 28 2.64 -0.63 38.99
CA LEU A 28 2.72 -1.59 40.09
C LEU A 28 4.14 -2.14 40.32
N THR A 29 4.96 -2.25 39.25
CA THR A 29 6.33 -2.77 39.36
C THR A 29 7.30 -1.86 40.10
N ILE A 30 7.01 -0.55 40.11
CA ILE A 30 7.85 0.49 40.72
C ILE A 30 7.47 0.71 42.20
N SER A 31 6.66 -0.18 42.80
CA SER A 31 6.22 -0.03 44.19
C SER A 31 7.41 -0.07 45.16
N PHE A 32 7.75 1.08 45.73
CA PHE A 32 8.77 1.23 46.78
C PHE A 32 8.14 0.93 48.14
N ARG A 33 8.68 -0.05 48.87
CA ARG A 33 8.28 -0.27 50.27
C ARG A 33 9.10 0.65 51.17
N PHE A 34 8.46 1.67 51.72
CA PHE A 34 9.06 2.53 52.73
C PHE A 34 8.98 1.84 54.09
N THR A 35 10.10 1.42 54.65
CA THR A 35 10.15 0.86 56.01
C THR A 35 11.27 1.54 56.78
N ASN A 36 10.92 2.23 57.89
CA ASN A 36 11.84 2.82 58.87
C ASN A 36 13.06 3.53 58.26
N PHE A 37 12.83 4.53 57.40
CA PHE A 37 13.85 5.43 56.83
C PHE A 37 14.93 4.77 55.95
N LYS A 38 14.76 3.52 55.53
CA LYS A 38 15.61 2.87 54.51
C LYS A 38 14.79 2.58 53.24
N THR A 39 15.27 3.05 52.10
CA THR A 39 14.73 2.72 50.78
C THR A 39 15.27 1.38 50.33
N VAL A 40 14.65 0.29 50.79
CA VAL A 40 14.99 -1.04 50.28
C VAL A 40 14.18 -1.29 49.02
N TRP A 41 14.88 -1.63 47.93
CA TRP A 41 14.22 -1.98 46.67
C TRP A 41 13.41 -3.27 46.87
N LEU A 42 12.13 -3.25 46.50
CA LEU A 42 11.17 -4.33 46.80
C LEU A 42 11.63 -5.71 46.29
N TRP A 43 12.37 -5.72 45.19
CA TRP A 43 12.81 -6.92 44.49
C TRP A 43 14.23 -7.39 44.89
N SER A 44 14.84 -6.76 45.91
CA SER A 44 16.24 -7.03 46.29
C SER A 44 16.50 -8.49 46.72
N ASP A 45 15.49 -9.21 47.23
CA ASP A 45 15.62 -10.63 47.57
C ASP A 45 15.38 -11.55 46.35
N LYS A 46 14.51 -11.15 45.41
CA LYS A 46 14.05 -11.97 44.28
C LYS A 46 14.19 -11.24 42.93
N THR A 47 15.42 -11.17 42.41
CA THR A 47 15.73 -10.50 41.13
C THR A 47 15.03 -11.11 39.90
N TYR A 48 14.60 -12.37 39.97
CA TYR A 48 13.91 -13.05 38.86
C TYR A 48 12.57 -12.40 38.49
N ILE A 49 11.88 -11.75 39.43
CA ILE A 49 10.56 -11.19 39.14
C ILE A 49 10.66 -9.94 38.27
N ALA A 50 11.70 -9.13 38.45
CA ALA A 50 12.00 -8.00 37.58
C ALA A 50 12.25 -8.46 36.13
N VAL A 51 12.95 -9.59 35.94
CA VAL A 51 13.22 -10.16 34.61
C VAL A 51 11.92 -10.64 33.94
N ILE A 52 11.05 -11.32 34.68
CA ILE A 52 9.74 -11.79 34.17
C ILE A 52 8.87 -10.62 33.71
N LEU A 53 8.85 -9.52 34.47
CA LEU A 53 8.12 -8.32 34.12
C LEU A 53 8.63 -7.67 32.83
N VAL A 54 9.96 -7.55 32.69
CA VAL A 54 10.58 -7.02 31.46
C VAL A 54 10.22 -7.89 30.25
N LEU A 55 10.26 -9.22 30.39
CA LEU A 55 9.85 -10.13 29.32
C LEU A 55 8.37 -9.97 28.94
N LEU A 56 7.49 -9.74 29.93
CA LEU A 56 6.07 -9.52 29.69
C LEU A 56 5.81 -8.23 28.89
N LEU A 57 6.58 -7.16 29.16
CA LEU A 57 6.53 -5.91 28.39
C LEU A 57 7.01 -6.06 26.96
N ILE A 58 8.10 -6.80 26.76
CA ILE A 58 8.61 -7.09 25.42
C ILE A 58 7.56 -7.90 24.65
N SER A 59 6.92 -8.87 25.31
CA SER A 59 5.84 -9.66 24.71
C SER A 59 4.64 -8.79 24.31
N THR A 60 4.19 -7.85 25.16
CA THR A 60 3.08 -6.95 24.81
C THR A 60 3.44 -6.01 23.67
N ALA A 61 4.67 -5.48 23.63
CA ALA A 61 5.17 -4.64 22.55
C ALA A 61 5.24 -5.38 21.20
N LEU A 62 5.71 -6.62 21.19
CA LEU A 62 5.76 -7.45 19.97
C LEU A 62 4.35 -7.76 19.43
N ILE A 63 3.40 -8.04 20.33
CA ILE A 63 1.99 -8.25 19.96
C ILE A 63 1.42 -6.97 19.34
N TRP A 64 1.72 -5.81 19.91
CA TRP A 64 1.28 -4.50 19.40
C TRP A 64 1.80 -4.22 17.98
N ILE A 65 3.10 -4.41 17.75
CA ILE A 65 3.75 -4.26 16.42
C ILE A 65 3.09 -5.17 15.37
N LYS A 66 2.80 -6.42 15.75
CA LYS A 66 2.19 -7.40 14.83
C LYS A 66 0.77 -7.00 14.44
N ILE A 67 0.02 -6.42 15.37
CA ILE A 67 -1.35 -5.94 15.14
C ILE A 67 -1.35 -4.74 14.19
N GLU A 68 -0.48 -3.76 14.41
CA GLU A 68 -0.42 -2.56 13.57
C GLU A 68 0.02 -2.85 12.13
N LYS A 69 0.93 -3.82 11.95
CA LYS A 69 1.31 -4.34 10.63
C LYS A 69 0.16 -4.98 9.85
N LYS A 70 -0.80 -5.62 10.53
CA LYS A 70 -1.95 -6.23 9.86
C LYS A 70 -2.89 -5.15 9.29
N LYS A 71 -3.18 -4.12 10.08
CA LYS A 71 -4.03 -2.98 9.70
C LYS A 71 -3.46 -2.20 8.51
N THR A 72 -2.15 -1.97 8.51
CA THR A 72 -1.47 -1.26 7.41
C THR A 72 -1.55 -2.05 6.10
N ASN A 73 -1.33 -3.36 6.15
CA ASN A 73 -1.45 -4.23 4.97
C ASN A 73 -2.88 -4.25 4.41
N ASP A 74 -3.90 -4.35 5.27
CA ASP A 74 -5.30 -4.37 4.82
C ASP A 74 -5.67 -3.05 4.11
N LEU A 75 -5.26 -1.90 4.66
CA LEU A 75 -5.46 -0.59 4.02
C LEU A 75 -4.71 -0.47 2.69
N ILE A 76 -3.47 -0.95 2.62
CA ILE A 76 -2.69 -0.97 1.38
C ILE A 76 -3.39 -1.84 0.33
N THR A 77 -3.99 -2.97 0.71
CA THR A 77 -4.73 -3.81 -0.24
C THR A 77 -6.02 -3.15 -0.74
N LEU A 78 -6.72 -2.41 0.11
CA LEU A 78 -7.91 -1.63 -0.30
C LEU A 78 -7.53 -0.51 -1.27
N ILE A 79 -6.49 0.27 -0.95
CA ILE A 79 -5.97 1.32 -1.84
C ILE A 79 -5.44 0.71 -3.14
N LYS A 80 -4.76 -0.43 -3.09
CA LYS A 80 -4.29 -1.15 -4.27
C LYS A 80 -5.47 -1.56 -5.14
N ASN A 81 -6.51 -2.16 -4.58
CA ASN A 81 -7.70 -2.56 -5.34
C ASN A 81 -8.49 -1.36 -5.89
N GLU A 82 -8.58 -0.25 -5.15
CA GLU A 82 -9.16 1.00 -5.64
C GLU A 82 -8.32 1.63 -6.74
N THR A 83 -6.98 1.59 -6.65
CA THR A 83 -6.07 2.06 -7.70
C THR A 83 -6.05 1.14 -8.92
N PHE A 84 -6.28 -0.17 -8.78
CA PHE A 84 -6.52 -1.06 -9.93
C PHE A 84 -7.93 -0.90 -10.53
N ALA A 85 -8.93 -0.55 -9.73
CA ALA A 85 -10.27 -0.21 -10.20
C ALA A 85 -10.34 1.18 -10.86
N THR A 86 -9.41 2.08 -10.51
CA THR A 86 -9.30 3.46 -11.05
C THR A 86 -8.13 3.66 -12.00
N LYS A 87 -7.23 2.67 -12.17
CA LYS A 87 -6.27 2.65 -13.27
C LYS A 87 -7.08 2.86 -14.54
N PRO A 88 -6.82 3.93 -15.31
CA PRO A 88 -7.61 4.18 -16.50
C PRO A 88 -7.51 2.92 -17.36
N LYS A 89 -8.65 2.36 -17.76
CA LYS A 89 -8.80 1.21 -18.65
C LYS A 89 -7.75 1.18 -19.77
N THR A 90 -7.35 2.38 -20.20
CA THR A 90 -6.23 2.71 -21.06
C THR A 90 -4.90 1.99 -20.77
N GLU A 91 -4.41 1.87 -19.53
CA GLU A 91 -3.06 1.32 -19.27
C GLU A 91 -2.99 -0.18 -19.56
N ASN A 92 -4.00 -0.95 -19.12
CA ASN A 92 -4.16 -2.35 -19.50
C ASN A 92 -4.48 -2.54 -21.00
N GLN A 93 -5.02 -1.52 -21.67
CA GLN A 93 -5.27 -1.57 -23.11
C GLN A 93 -4.03 -1.18 -23.92
N LEU A 94 -3.12 -0.36 -23.38
CA LEU A 94 -1.85 0.00 -24.01
C LEU A 94 -0.96 -1.23 -24.20
N GLU A 95 -0.99 -2.18 -23.28
CA GLU A 95 -0.30 -3.47 -23.40
C GLU A 95 -0.84 -4.35 -24.53
N LYS A 96 -2.08 -4.13 -24.98
CA LYS A 96 -2.70 -4.87 -26.09
C LYS A 96 -2.31 -4.33 -27.47
N LEU A 97 -1.63 -3.19 -27.53
CA LEU A 97 -1.13 -2.64 -28.79
C LEU A 97 0.06 -3.46 -29.28
N SER A 98 0.06 -3.83 -30.55
CA SER A 98 1.25 -4.37 -31.21
C SER A 98 2.39 -3.34 -31.21
N ALA A 99 3.64 -3.80 -31.33
CA ALA A 99 4.81 -2.93 -31.39
C ALA A 99 4.66 -1.78 -32.41
N ARG A 100 4.10 -2.07 -33.60
CA ARG A 100 3.90 -1.07 -34.64
C ARG A 100 2.82 -0.04 -34.29
N GLN A 101 1.74 -0.48 -33.63
CA GLN A 101 0.69 0.43 -33.15
C GLN A 101 1.19 1.30 -31.99
N LYS A 102 2.04 0.74 -31.12
CA LYS A 102 2.67 1.48 -30.02
C LYS A 102 3.56 2.61 -30.56
N GLN A 103 4.38 2.34 -31.57
CA GLN A 103 5.16 3.38 -32.26
C GLN A 103 4.28 4.51 -32.80
N VAL A 104 3.20 4.17 -33.50
CA VAL A 104 2.25 5.18 -34.01
C VAL A 104 1.60 5.96 -32.86
N PHE A 105 1.21 5.28 -31.79
CA PHE A 105 0.61 5.91 -30.60
C PHE A 105 1.59 6.91 -29.95
N ASP A 106 2.84 6.51 -29.73
CA ASP A 106 3.87 7.34 -29.10
C ASP A 106 4.13 8.62 -29.90
N LEU A 107 4.21 8.52 -31.23
CA LEU A 107 4.38 9.69 -32.09
C LEU A 107 3.17 10.64 -32.05
N ILE A 108 1.95 10.09 -31.97
CA ILE A 108 0.73 10.90 -31.81
C ILE A 108 0.73 11.64 -30.47
N VAL A 109 1.17 10.96 -29.40
CA VAL A 109 1.30 11.49 -28.04
C VAL A 109 2.33 12.62 -27.98
N VAL A 110 3.47 12.48 -28.67
CA VAL A 110 4.48 13.53 -28.81
C VAL A 110 3.96 14.74 -29.60
N GLY A 111 2.92 14.54 -30.42
CA GLY A 111 2.20 15.60 -31.11
C GLY A 111 2.42 15.65 -32.63
N LYS A 112 3.22 14.73 -33.17
CA LYS A 112 3.58 14.64 -34.60
C LYS A 112 2.37 14.58 -35.51
N SER A 113 2.42 15.33 -36.61
CA SER A 113 1.41 15.32 -37.67
C SER A 113 1.40 13.99 -38.43
N ASN A 114 0.30 13.67 -39.11
CA ASN A 114 0.22 12.44 -39.91
C ASN A 114 1.31 12.38 -40.97
N LYS A 115 1.72 13.53 -41.54
CA LYS A 115 2.80 13.61 -42.51
C LYS A 115 4.14 13.20 -41.89
N GLU A 116 4.48 13.78 -40.74
CA GLU A 116 5.72 13.42 -40.04
C GLU A 116 5.73 11.95 -39.60
N ILE A 117 4.58 11.40 -39.16
CA ILE A 117 4.49 9.98 -38.78
C ILE A 117 4.69 9.07 -39.99
N MET A 118 4.12 9.43 -41.15
CA MET A 118 4.33 8.69 -42.39
C MET A 118 5.78 8.70 -42.82
N ASP A 119 6.44 9.87 -42.73
CA ASP A 119 7.84 10.05 -43.09
C ASP A 119 8.76 9.27 -42.13
N GLU A 120 8.50 9.32 -40.82
CA GLU A 120 9.32 8.67 -39.78
C GLU A 120 9.16 7.14 -39.77
N LEU A 121 7.97 6.65 -40.06
CA LEU A 121 7.70 5.21 -40.12
C LEU A 121 7.82 4.63 -41.53
N CYS A 122 8.06 5.45 -42.55
CA CYS A 122 8.07 5.09 -43.98
C CYS A 122 6.80 4.33 -44.40
N ILE A 123 5.61 4.85 -44.06
CA ILE A 123 4.31 4.23 -44.37
C ILE A 123 3.38 5.18 -45.12
N GLU A 124 2.45 4.61 -45.86
CA GLU A 124 1.44 5.37 -46.59
C GLU A 124 0.26 5.78 -45.70
N LEU A 125 -0.51 6.79 -46.14
CA LEU A 125 -1.65 7.34 -45.39
C LEU A 125 -2.73 6.29 -45.12
N SER A 126 -2.96 5.38 -46.07
CA SER A 126 -3.90 4.26 -45.98
C SER A 126 -3.54 3.33 -44.80
N THR A 127 -2.26 2.99 -44.68
CA THR A 127 -1.70 2.14 -43.62
C THR A 127 -1.75 2.84 -42.27
N LEU A 128 -1.36 4.12 -42.20
CA LEU A 128 -1.42 4.91 -40.97
C LEU A 128 -2.85 4.99 -40.43
N LYS A 129 -3.84 5.27 -41.29
CA LYS A 129 -5.26 5.31 -40.88
C LYS A 129 -5.73 3.98 -40.32
N THR A 130 -5.28 2.87 -40.90
CA THR A 130 -5.57 1.52 -40.39
C THR A 130 -4.99 1.32 -38.98
N HIS A 131 -3.74 1.70 -38.75
CA HIS A 131 -3.12 1.61 -37.42
C HIS A 131 -3.87 2.47 -36.40
N ILE A 132 -4.18 3.72 -36.74
CA ILE A 132 -4.94 4.64 -35.88
C ILE A 132 -6.32 4.08 -35.53
N ASN A 133 -7.04 3.52 -36.52
CA ASN A 133 -8.36 2.95 -36.28
C ASN A 133 -8.30 1.74 -35.34
N LYS A 134 -7.28 0.88 -35.48
CA LYS A 134 -7.06 -0.24 -34.56
C LYS A 134 -6.72 0.25 -33.15
N ILE A 135 -5.87 1.29 -33.03
CA ILE A 135 -5.55 1.92 -31.74
C ILE A 135 -6.81 2.46 -31.07
N TYR A 136 -7.65 3.19 -31.81
CA TYR A 136 -8.93 3.71 -31.32
C TYR A 136 -9.86 2.60 -30.81
N LYS A 137 -9.93 1.47 -31.52
CA LYS A 137 -10.71 0.30 -31.08
C LYS A 137 -10.14 -0.34 -29.80
N ILE A 138 -8.81 -0.50 -29.71
CA ILE A 138 -8.16 -1.15 -28.56
C ILE A 138 -8.25 -0.29 -27.30
N LEU A 139 -8.00 1.02 -27.43
CA LEU A 139 -8.04 1.99 -26.33
C LEU A 139 -9.46 2.54 -26.07
N GLU A 140 -10.46 2.12 -26.86
CA GLU A 140 -11.86 2.58 -26.79
C GLU A 140 -12.05 4.12 -26.84
N ILE A 141 -11.19 4.79 -27.59
CA ILE A 141 -11.19 6.24 -27.77
C ILE A 141 -11.70 6.61 -29.16
N LYS A 142 -12.26 7.81 -29.29
CA LYS A 142 -12.89 8.28 -30.53
C LYS A 142 -12.12 9.41 -31.23
N SER A 143 -11.10 9.97 -30.59
CA SER A 143 -10.41 11.14 -31.11
C SER A 143 -8.92 11.19 -30.75
N ARG A 144 -8.13 11.73 -31.68
CA ARG A 144 -6.71 12.05 -31.49
C ARG A 144 -6.47 12.96 -30.29
N GLN A 145 -7.41 13.85 -29.96
CA GLN A 145 -7.32 14.71 -28.78
C GLN A 145 -7.36 13.91 -27.48
N GLN A 146 -8.13 12.82 -27.44
CA GLN A 146 -8.18 11.93 -26.27
C GLN A 146 -6.84 11.20 -26.08
N ILE A 147 -6.18 10.78 -27.17
CA ILE A 147 -4.80 10.23 -27.09
C ILE A 147 -3.85 11.23 -26.44
N LYS A 148 -3.85 12.48 -26.90
CA LYS A 148 -2.97 13.51 -26.34
C LYS A 148 -3.22 13.77 -24.86
N LYS A 149 -4.48 13.69 -24.42
CA LYS A 149 -4.85 13.86 -23.02
C LYS A 149 -4.25 12.76 -22.12
N LEU A 150 -4.03 11.55 -22.63
CA LEU A 150 -3.40 10.46 -21.87
C LEU A 150 -1.99 10.81 -21.42
N LYS A 151 -1.23 11.58 -22.21
CA LYS A 151 0.10 12.09 -21.83
C LYS A 151 0.08 12.93 -20.56
N ASN A 152 -0.97 13.73 -20.40
CA ASN A 152 -1.06 14.72 -19.33
C ASN A 152 -1.52 14.11 -17.99
N MET A 153 -1.80 12.80 -17.95
CA MET A 153 -2.19 12.10 -16.72
C MET A 153 -1.02 11.34 -16.06
N ASP A 154 0.08 11.14 -16.78
CA ASP A 154 1.29 10.44 -16.30
C ASP A 154 2.40 11.40 -15.81
N ASN A 155 2.12 12.71 -15.70
CA ASN A 155 3.09 13.75 -15.35
C ASN A 155 2.54 14.68 -14.26
#